data_AF-A0A7W2U463-F1
#
_entry.id   AF-A0A7W2U463-F1
#
_cell.length_a   1.000
_cell.length_b   1.000
_cell.length_c   1.000
_cell.angle_alpha   90.00
_cell.angle_beta   90.00
_cell.angle_gamma   90.00
#
_symmetry.space_group_name_H-M   'P 1'
#
loop_
_entity.id
_entity.type
_entity.pdbx_description
1 polymer ?
#
loop_
_entity_poly.entity_id
_entity_poly.type
_entity_poly.pdbx_seq_one_letter_code
_entity_poly.pdbx_strand_id
1 'polypeptide(L)'
;MKTTLLTSLVLATALSYTPQSMAFDENMSLRICEYVAINDKKRLRKYLKSNNITIRSIFDNIQCNGENLLTFSATSNALDVGEYLIGKLPVKTVNDNLAVIKKNSAHLAKVANDRIK
;
A
#
# COMPACT_ATOMS: atom_id res chain seq x y z
N MET A 1 -25.97 -19.98 -64.39
CA MET A 1 -24.71 -19.27 -64.08
C MET A 1 -24.96 -18.44 -62.83
N LYS A 2 -24.14 -18.65 -61.80
CA LYS A 2 -24.44 -18.34 -60.38
C LYS A 2 -24.06 -16.90 -60.01
N THR A 3 -25.08 -16.12 -59.68
CA THR A 3 -25.22 -15.21 -58.52
C THR A 3 -23.97 -14.61 -57.86
N THR A 4 -23.85 -13.28 -58.02
CA THR A 4 -23.58 -12.23 -57.01
C THR A 4 -22.42 -12.40 -56.03
N LEU A 5 -21.41 -11.56 -56.23
CA LEU A 5 -20.33 -11.20 -55.31
C LEU A 5 -20.92 -10.57 -54.02
N LEU A 6 -20.66 -11.20 -52.87
CA LEU A 6 -20.97 -10.65 -51.55
C LEU A 6 -19.67 -10.34 -50.81
N THR A 7 -19.33 -9.06 -50.79
CA THR A 7 -18.34 -8.44 -49.92
C THR A 7 -18.78 -8.55 -48.46
N SER A 8 -17.95 -9.13 -47.60
CA SER A 8 -18.16 -9.06 -46.14
C SER A 8 -16.83 -8.72 -45.46
N LEU A 9 -16.63 -7.43 -45.19
CA LEU A 9 -15.51 -6.90 -44.42
C LEU A 9 -15.88 -6.96 -42.94
N VAL A 10 -15.33 -7.92 -42.20
CA VAL A 10 -15.54 -8.05 -40.75
C VAL A 10 -14.46 -7.23 -40.05
N LEU A 11 -14.82 -6.04 -39.53
CA LEU A 11 -13.97 -5.27 -38.62
C LEU A 11 -14.10 -5.88 -37.21
N ALA A 12 -13.07 -6.62 -36.78
CA ALA A 12 -12.96 -7.06 -35.39
C ALA A 12 -12.33 -5.96 -34.54
N THR A 13 -13.13 -5.21 -33.79
CA THR A 13 -12.63 -4.25 -32.80
C THR A 13 -12.26 -5.00 -31.52
N ALA A 14 -10.97 -5.28 -31.31
CA ALA A 14 -10.47 -5.77 -30.04
C ALA A 14 -10.48 -4.62 -29.02
N LEU A 15 -11.46 -4.62 -28.12
CA LEU A 15 -11.46 -3.74 -26.95
C LEU A 15 -10.44 -4.29 -25.93
N SER A 16 -9.22 -3.77 -25.99
CA SER A 16 -8.19 -4.02 -24.98
C SER A 16 -8.58 -3.29 -23.69
N TYR A 17 -9.30 -3.98 -22.79
CA TYR A 17 -9.45 -3.52 -21.41
C TYR A 17 -8.11 -3.71 -20.68
N THR A 18 -7.29 -2.66 -20.66
CA THR A 18 -6.15 -2.61 -19.74
C THR A 18 -6.68 -2.27 -18.35
N PRO A 19 -6.42 -3.07 -17.30
CA PRO A 19 -6.76 -2.68 -15.94
C PRO A 19 -6.03 -1.38 -15.61
N GLN A 20 -6.76 -0.37 -15.14
CA GLN A 20 -6.17 0.87 -14.65
C GLN A 20 -5.38 0.54 -13.38
N SER A 21 -4.07 0.35 -13.49
CA SER A 21 -3.19 0.29 -12.32
C SER A 21 -3.34 1.61 -11.58
N MET A 22 -3.72 1.57 -10.31
CA MET A 22 -3.75 2.77 -9.46
C MET A 22 -2.30 3.25 -9.28
N ALA A 23 -1.82 4.10 -10.18
CA ALA A 23 -0.57 4.79 -10.03
C ALA A 23 -0.76 5.82 -8.91
N PHE A 24 -0.20 5.54 -7.74
CA PHE A 24 -0.17 6.51 -6.66
C PHE A 24 0.78 7.65 -7.04
N ASP A 25 0.32 8.89 -6.88
CA ASP A 25 1.11 10.10 -7.14
C ASP A 25 2.37 10.12 -6.28
N GLU A 26 3.53 10.43 -6.87
CA GLU A 26 4.82 10.54 -6.17
C GLU A 26 4.72 11.52 -4.99
N ASN A 27 3.97 12.61 -5.15
CA ASN A 27 3.77 13.60 -4.08
C ASN A 27 3.00 13.03 -2.88
N MET A 28 2.14 12.03 -3.11
CA MET A 28 1.36 11.38 -2.06
C MET A 28 2.24 10.42 -1.26
N SER A 29 3.04 9.60 -1.96
CA SER A 29 4.00 8.69 -1.34
C SER A 29 5.01 9.45 -0.49
N LEU A 30 5.57 10.55 -1.00
CA LEU A 30 6.51 11.41 -0.27
C LEU A 30 5.91 11.95 1.03
N ARG A 31 4.68 12.48 0.99
CA ARG A 31 4.01 13.00 2.21
C ARG A 31 3.74 11.91 3.23
N ILE A 32 3.33 10.72 2.79
CA ILE A 32 3.12 9.59 3.70
C ILE A 32 4.43 9.18 4.35
N CYS A 33 5.51 9.06 3.57
CA CYS A 33 6.83 8.75 4.09
C CYS A 33 7.34 9.80 5.06
N GLU A 34 7.12 11.10 4.79
CA GLU A 34 7.46 12.19 5.70
C GLU A 34 6.73 12.03 7.03
N TYR A 35 5.40 11.82 7.02
CA TYR A 35 4.63 11.63 8.25
C TYR A 35 5.04 10.39 9.04
N VAL A 36 5.45 9.32 8.35
CA VAL A 36 6.02 8.14 9.00
C VAL A 36 7.36 8.48 9.62
N ALA A 37 8.28 9.08 8.87
CA ALA A 37 9.63 9.42 9.33
C ALA A 37 9.63 10.30 10.59
N ILE A 38 8.74 11.29 10.67
CA ILE A 38 8.62 12.19 11.83
C ILE A 38 7.67 11.65 12.91
N ASN A 39 7.19 10.41 12.78
CA ASN A 39 6.24 9.77 13.70
C ASN A 39 4.92 10.55 13.94
N ASP A 40 4.42 11.29 12.94
CA ASP A 40 3.18 12.07 13.07
C ASP A 40 1.93 11.28 12.66
N LYS A 41 1.47 10.43 13.58
CA LYS A 41 0.24 9.64 13.44
C LYS A 41 -0.99 10.50 13.14
N LYS A 42 -1.08 11.73 13.68
CA LYS A 42 -2.26 12.59 13.53
C LYS A 42 -2.34 13.14 12.10
N ARG A 43 -1.23 13.66 11.57
CA ARG A 43 -1.15 14.14 10.18
C ARG A 43 -1.34 13.00 9.20
N LEU A 44 -0.71 11.84 9.42
CA LEU A 44 -0.90 10.66 8.57
C LEU A 44 -2.39 10.28 8.50
N ARG A 45 -3.05 10.14 9.66
CA ARG A 45 -4.48 9.79 9.72
C ARG A 45 -5.37 10.81 9.03
N LYS A 46 -5.10 12.10 9.24
CA LYS A 46 -5.87 13.19 8.60
C LYS A 46 -5.69 13.15 7.09
N TYR A 47 -4.46 13.02 6.62
CA TYR A 47 -4.13 12.97 5.20
C TYR A 47 -4.80 11.80 4.49
N LEU A 48 -4.68 10.59 5.05
CA LEU A 48 -5.33 9.40 4.49
C LEU A 48 -6.86 9.58 4.41
N LYS A 49 -7.47 10.12 5.47
CA LYS A 49 -8.91 10.38 5.51
C LYS A 49 -9.34 11.40 4.45
N SER A 50 -8.63 12.52 4.33
CA SER A 50 -8.93 13.57 3.35
C SER A 50 -8.85 13.09 1.90
N ASN A 51 -8.02 12.08 1.63
CA ASN A 51 -7.85 11.51 0.30
C ASN A 51 -8.63 10.20 0.08
N ASN A 52 -9.46 9.76 1.04
CA ASN A 52 -10.18 8.49 1.00
C ASN A 52 -9.28 7.25 0.80
N ILE A 53 -8.10 7.27 1.42
CA ILE A 53 -7.09 6.21 1.32
C ILE A 53 -7.06 5.39 2.61
N THR A 54 -6.88 4.09 2.48
CA THR A 54 -6.69 3.19 3.64
C THR A 54 -5.24 2.73 3.72
N ILE A 55 -4.76 2.39 4.93
CA ILE A 55 -3.43 1.77 5.10
C ILE A 55 -3.30 0.50 4.25
N ARG A 56 -4.34 -0.31 4.17
CA ARG A 56 -4.34 -1.56 3.39
C ARG A 56 -4.17 -1.32 1.89
N SER A 57 -4.75 -0.26 1.33
CA SER A 57 -4.66 0.03 -0.11
C SER A 57 -3.27 0.52 -0.54
N ILE A 58 -2.48 1.07 0.38
CA ILE A 58 -1.17 1.64 0.07
C ILE A 58 0.01 0.77 0.50
N PHE A 59 -0.20 -0.19 1.39
CA PHE A 59 0.89 -0.91 2.05
C PHE A 59 1.83 -1.63 1.06
N ASP A 60 1.26 -2.27 0.04
CA ASP A 60 2.03 -3.01 -0.96
C ASP A 60 2.64 -2.12 -2.05
N ASN A 61 2.16 -0.87 -2.18
CA ASN A 61 2.49 0.01 -3.30
C ASN A 61 3.38 1.20 -2.90
N ILE A 62 3.46 1.54 -1.62
CA ILE A 62 4.30 2.64 -1.12
C ILE A 62 5.49 2.08 -0.39
N GLN A 63 6.67 2.48 -0.85
CA GLN A 63 7.94 2.23 -0.18
C GLN A 63 8.59 3.56 0.21
N CYS A 64 9.09 3.63 1.43
CA CYS A 64 9.85 4.75 1.95
C CYS A 64 11.31 4.32 2.04
N ASN A 65 12.20 4.97 1.28
CA ASN A 65 13.61 4.58 1.17
C ASN A 65 13.83 3.11 0.78
N GLY A 66 12.95 2.55 -0.06
CA GLY A 66 12.99 1.14 -0.47
C GLY A 66 12.45 0.15 0.57
N GLU A 67 11.94 0.64 1.70
CA GLU A 67 11.34 -0.17 2.75
C GLU A 67 9.81 -0.03 2.75
N ASN A 68 9.07 -1.10 3.04
CA ASN A 68 7.63 -0.97 3.27
C ASN A 68 7.34 -0.15 4.54
N LEU A 69 6.11 0.37 4.66
CA LEU A 69 5.73 1.27 5.75
C LEU A 69 5.97 0.71 7.17
N LEU A 70 5.80 -0.61 7.38
CA LEU A 70 6.04 -1.23 8.69
C LEU A 70 7.54 -1.26 9.00
N THR A 71 8.34 -1.69 8.05
CA THR A 71 9.80 -1.75 8.17
C THR A 71 10.36 -0.35 8.41
N PHE A 72 9.95 0.60 7.58
CA PHE A 72 10.39 1.99 7.69
C PHE A 72 10.00 2.61 9.03
N SER A 73 8.77 2.36 9.52
CA SER A 73 8.37 2.86 10.83
C SER A 73 9.21 2.27 11.98
N ALA A 74 9.68 1.04 11.84
CA ALA A 74 10.53 0.40 12.84
C ALA A 74 11.97 0.93 12.78
N THR A 75 12.55 1.06 11.57
CA THR A 75 13.91 1.57 11.36
C THR A 75 14.04 3.06 11.69
N SER A 76 12.99 3.85 11.47
CA SER A 76 12.95 5.29 11.75
C SER A 76 12.47 5.64 13.17
N ASN A 77 12.29 4.65 14.06
CA ASN A 77 11.77 4.83 15.41
C ASN A 77 10.40 5.55 15.48
N ALA A 78 9.54 5.32 14.49
CA ALA A 78 8.20 5.90 14.41
C ALA A 78 7.16 5.03 15.15
N LEU A 79 7.23 5.02 16.48
CA LEU A 79 6.49 4.09 17.33
C LEU A 79 4.96 4.26 17.23
N ASP A 80 4.47 5.50 17.29
CA ASP A 80 3.02 5.79 17.20
C ASP A 80 2.45 5.41 15.84
N VAL A 81 3.19 5.72 14.78
CA VAL A 81 2.81 5.36 13.41
C VAL A 81 2.87 3.86 13.24
N GLY A 82 3.93 3.19 13.70
CA GLY A 82 4.09 1.75 13.64
C GLY A 82 2.95 1.00 14.34
N GLU A 83 2.56 1.41 15.55
CA GLU A 83 1.38 0.89 16.24
C GLU A 83 0.10 1.04 15.40
N TYR A 84 -0.09 2.23 14.84
CA TYR A 84 -1.24 2.52 14.00
C TYR A 84 -1.28 1.64 12.76
N LEU A 85 -0.13 1.42 12.10
CA LEU A 85 0.00 0.53 10.94
C LEU A 85 -0.34 -0.92 11.32
N ILE A 86 0.27 -1.46 12.38
CA ILE A 86 0.00 -2.81 12.89
C ILE A 86 -1.50 -3.00 13.17
N GLY A 87 -2.14 -2.00 13.78
CA GLY A 87 -3.57 -2.05 14.09
C GLY A 87 -4.50 -1.97 12.86
N LYS A 88 -4.01 -1.52 11.70
CA LYS A 88 -4.82 -1.37 10.47
C LYS A 88 -4.57 -2.45 9.42
N LEU A 89 -3.45 -3.16 9.51
CA LEU A 89 -3.11 -4.23 8.58
C LEU A 89 -3.78 -5.56 8.95
N PRO A 90 -4.01 -6.44 7.96
CA PRO A 90 -4.38 -7.83 8.22
C PRO A 90 -3.33 -8.54 9.09
N VAL A 91 -3.76 -9.46 9.94
CA VAL A 91 -2.86 -10.25 10.83
C VAL A 91 -1.78 -10.96 10.00
N LYS A 92 -2.15 -11.52 8.85
CA LYS A 92 -1.20 -12.15 7.92
C LYS A 92 -0.06 -11.21 7.54
N THR A 93 -0.37 -9.99 7.08
CA THR A 93 0.62 -8.98 6.70
C THR A 93 1.54 -8.59 7.86
N VAL A 94 0.98 -8.46 9.08
CA VAL A 94 1.79 -8.19 10.27
C VAL A 94 2.73 -9.36 10.58
N ASN A 95 2.24 -10.60 10.46
CA ASN A 95 3.03 -11.81 10.67
C ASN A 95 4.17 -11.94 9.64
N ASP A 96 3.88 -11.69 8.37
CA ASP A 96 4.86 -11.73 7.27
C ASP A 96 6.02 -10.73 7.49
N ASN A 97 5.79 -9.65 8.24
CA ASN A 97 6.79 -8.63 8.57
C ASN A 97 7.36 -8.75 10.00
N LEU A 98 6.94 -9.75 10.78
CA LEU A 98 7.23 -9.84 12.22
C LEU A 98 8.74 -9.93 12.51
N ALA A 99 9.49 -10.67 11.69
CA ALA A 99 10.93 -10.85 11.88
C ALA A 99 11.68 -9.50 11.78
N VAL A 100 11.31 -8.68 10.80
CA VAL A 100 11.92 -7.36 10.57
C VAL A 100 11.52 -6.38 11.67
N ILE A 101 10.25 -6.40 12.09
CA ILE A 101 9.78 -5.57 13.22
C ILE A 101 10.57 -5.92 14.49
N LYS A 102 10.71 -7.21 14.81
CA LYS A 102 11.48 -7.70 15.98
C LYS A 102 12.93 -7.26 15.96
N LYS A 103 13.56 -7.24 14.79
CA LYS A 103 14.95 -6.81 14.62
C LYS A 103 15.14 -5.33 14.92
N ASN A 104 14.19 -4.48 14.52
CA ASN A 104 14.38 -3.03 14.49
C ASN A 104 13.68 -2.30 15.65
N SER A 105 12.67 -2.87 16.29
CA SER A 105 11.96 -2.21 17.40
C SER A 105 11.35 -3.20 18.40
N ALA A 106 11.86 -3.20 19.64
CA ALA A 106 11.32 -4.00 20.73
C ALA A 106 9.87 -3.59 21.10
N HIS A 107 9.57 -2.29 21.02
CA HIS A 107 8.24 -1.75 21.30
C HIS A 107 7.21 -2.27 20.30
N LEU A 108 7.49 -2.09 18.99
CA LEU A 108 6.59 -2.56 17.94
C LEU A 108 6.52 -4.09 17.89
N ALA A 109 7.59 -4.80 18.28
CA ALA A 109 7.56 -6.25 18.41
C ALA A 109 6.49 -6.69 19.42
N LYS A 110 6.41 -6.05 20.60
CA LYS A 110 5.38 -6.37 21.59
C LYS A 110 3.98 -6.20 20.98
N VAL A 111 3.73 -5.06 20.34
CA VAL A 111 2.43 -4.71 19.74
C VAL A 111 2.07 -5.69 18.61
N ALA A 112 3.03 -6.05 17.76
CA ALA A 112 2.83 -7.00 16.68
C ALA A 112 2.50 -8.41 17.20
N ASN A 113 3.21 -8.90 18.22
CA ASN A 113 2.89 -10.20 18.83
C ASN A 113 1.50 -10.18 19.49
N ASP A 114 1.11 -9.08 20.14
CA ASP A 114 -0.23 -8.94 20.74
C ASP A 114 -1.35 -8.89 19.69
N ARG A 115 -1.06 -8.43 18.46
CA ARG A 115 -1.99 -8.42 17.33
C ARG A 115 -2.18 -9.78 16.64
N ILE A 116 -1.15 -10.63 16.67
CA ILE A 116 -1.13 -11.92 15.97
C ILE A 116 -1.78 -13.05 16.80
N LYS A 117 -1.75 -12.93 18.14
CA LYS A 117 -2.45 -13.83 19.05
C LYS A 117 -3.96 -13.85 18.76
#